data_AF-A0A443P7V8-F1
#
_entry.id   AF-A0A443P7V8-F1
#
_cell.length_a   1.000
_cell.length_b   1.000
_cell.length_c   1.000
_cell.angle_alpha   90.00
_cell.angle_beta   90.00
_cell.angle_gamma   90.00
#
_symmetry.space_group_name_H-M   'P 1'
#
loop_
_entity.id
_entity.type
_entity.pdbx_description
1 polymer ?
#
loop_
_entity_poly.entity_id
_entity_poly.type
_entity_poly.pdbx_seq_one_letter_code
_entity_poly.pdbx_strand_id
1 'polypeptide(L)'
;MGKVRCQRIGCDAMFSEDDNPEGSCTYHASPLFHDGMKEWSCCKQRSHDFNLFLGIPGCTTGKHTTEKPVTKAVSSQKKPTPSPSIANNQTNSSKLDCSRCRQGFFCSDHGSQAKLVKPVVPPPSESNADVEKSTPAPAKKIINLNDPQICRNKGCGKTFKEKDNHESACEYHPGPAVFHDRMRGWKCCDIHVKEFDEFMDIPPCTKGWHNADPES
;
A
#
# COMPACT_ATOMS: atom_id res chain seq x y z
N MET A 1 32.20 -20.35 -14.54
CA MET A 1 31.63 -19.00 -14.35
C MET A 1 30.25 -19.11 -13.70
N GLY A 2 29.86 -18.13 -12.89
CA GLY A 2 28.50 -18.04 -12.33
C GLY A 2 27.54 -17.47 -13.36
N LYS A 3 26.33 -18.02 -13.46
CA LYS A 3 25.26 -17.43 -14.29
C LYS A 3 24.66 -16.23 -13.55
N VAL A 4 24.45 -15.14 -14.26
CA VAL A 4 23.89 -13.88 -13.75
C VAL A 4 22.57 -13.58 -14.45
N ARG A 5 21.64 -12.90 -13.75
CA ARG A 5 20.34 -12.54 -14.32
C ARG A 5 20.48 -11.33 -15.24
N CYS A 6 19.85 -11.39 -16.40
CA CYS A 6 19.69 -10.24 -17.29
C CYS A 6 18.92 -9.10 -16.59
N GLN A 7 19.38 -7.87 -16.72
CA GLN A 7 18.71 -6.69 -16.17
C GLN A 7 17.89 -5.91 -17.22
N ARG A 8 17.80 -6.39 -18.46
CA ARG A 8 16.95 -5.76 -19.48
C ARG A 8 15.48 -6.03 -19.21
N ILE A 9 14.66 -5.02 -19.47
CA ILE A 9 13.22 -5.07 -19.18
C ILE A 9 12.54 -6.09 -20.08
N GLY A 10 11.81 -7.04 -19.49
CA GLY A 10 11.16 -8.13 -20.22
C GLY A 10 12.06 -9.34 -20.51
N CYS A 11 13.27 -9.41 -19.92
CA CYS A 11 14.14 -10.57 -20.00
C CYS A 11 14.50 -11.07 -18.59
N ASP A 12 14.02 -12.27 -18.24
CA ASP A 12 14.32 -12.93 -16.96
C ASP A 12 15.39 -14.04 -17.08
N ALA A 13 16.09 -14.10 -18.22
CA ALA A 13 17.07 -15.15 -18.50
C ALA A 13 18.32 -15.03 -17.60
N MET A 14 18.88 -16.18 -17.25
CA MET A 14 20.20 -16.30 -16.62
C MET A 14 21.24 -16.59 -17.70
N PHE A 15 22.28 -15.78 -17.78
CA PHE A 15 23.32 -15.88 -18.81
C PHE A 15 24.72 -15.93 -18.18
N SER A 16 25.71 -16.40 -18.94
CA SER A 16 27.13 -16.27 -18.59
C SER A 16 27.81 -15.34 -19.59
N GLU A 17 28.85 -14.62 -19.19
CA GLU A 17 29.58 -13.74 -20.12
C GLU A 17 30.18 -14.50 -21.33
N ASP A 18 30.53 -15.78 -21.15
CA ASP A 18 31.03 -16.64 -22.23
C ASP A 18 29.91 -17.18 -23.15
N ASP A 19 28.66 -17.17 -22.68
CA ASP A 19 27.48 -17.72 -23.38
C ASP A 19 26.43 -16.62 -23.56
N ASN A 20 26.80 -15.58 -24.31
CA ASN A 20 25.96 -14.40 -24.57
C ASN A 20 26.04 -13.95 -26.04
N PRO A 21 25.52 -14.77 -26.98
CA PRO A 21 25.54 -14.42 -28.39
C PRO A 21 24.60 -13.25 -28.68
N GLU A 22 24.88 -12.53 -29.77
CA GLU A 22 24.03 -11.43 -30.21
C GLU A 22 22.65 -11.94 -30.62
N GLY A 23 21.60 -11.37 -30.02
CA GLY A 23 20.21 -11.77 -30.26
C GLY A 23 19.63 -12.77 -29.25
N SER A 24 20.43 -13.28 -28.31
CA SER A 24 19.99 -14.18 -27.22
C SER A 24 18.99 -13.53 -26.25
N CYS A 25 19.06 -12.22 -26.08
CA CYS A 25 18.18 -11.47 -25.20
C CYS A 25 17.05 -10.81 -25.99
N THR A 26 15.79 -11.14 -25.69
CA THR A 26 14.61 -10.38 -26.12
C THR A 26 14.14 -9.46 -24.98
N TYR A 27 13.96 -8.18 -25.25
CA TYR A 27 13.66 -7.17 -24.22
C TYR A 27 12.92 -5.95 -24.80
N HIS A 28 12.43 -5.06 -23.95
CA HIS A 28 11.89 -3.75 -24.32
C HIS A 28 12.84 -2.61 -23.96
N ALA A 29 12.82 -1.54 -24.75
CA ALA A 29 13.69 -0.37 -24.53
C ALA A 29 13.28 0.45 -23.28
N SER A 30 12.14 1.15 -23.33
CA SER A 30 11.67 2.00 -22.23
C SER A 30 10.14 2.01 -22.13
N PRO A 31 9.56 2.01 -20.92
CA PRO A 31 8.14 2.24 -20.72
C PRO A 31 7.80 3.74 -20.85
N LEU A 32 6.62 4.04 -21.40
CA LEU A 32 6.02 5.36 -21.54
C LEU A 32 4.64 5.34 -20.86
N PHE A 33 4.34 6.37 -20.09
CA PHE A 33 3.08 6.49 -19.34
C PHE A 33 2.34 7.75 -19.81
N HIS A 34 1.21 7.57 -20.50
CA HIS A 34 0.35 8.67 -20.96
C HIS A 34 -1.13 8.30 -20.76
N ASP A 35 -1.95 9.23 -20.28
CA ASP A 35 -3.41 9.08 -20.16
C ASP A 35 -3.89 7.78 -19.46
N GLY A 36 -3.14 7.34 -18.43
CA GLY A 36 -3.43 6.10 -17.69
C GLY A 36 -3.04 4.80 -18.41
N MET A 37 -2.56 4.89 -19.65
CA MET A 37 -2.00 3.78 -20.43
C MET A 37 -0.49 3.65 -20.22
N LYS A 38 -0.04 2.39 -20.17
CA LYS A 38 1.37 2.00 -20.15
C LYS A 38 1.70 1.53 -21.56
N GLU A 39 2.71 2.11 -22.21
CA GLU A 39 3.11 1.80 -23.58
C GLU A 39 4.63 1.55 -23.66
N TRP A 40 5.07 0.57 -24.44
CA TRP A 40 6.50 0.40 -24.74
C TRP A 40 6.95 1.32 -25.88
N SER A 41 8.03 2.07 -25.67
CA SER A 41 8.57 2.97 -26.69
C SER A 41 9.00 2.25 -27.97
N CYS A 42 9.43 0.98 -27.85
CA CYS A 42 10.01 0.20 -28.94
C CYS A 42 8.97 -0.37 -29.92
N CYS A 43 7.82 -0.85 -29.42
CA CYS A 43 6.83 -1.57 -30.22
C CYS A 43 5.42 -1.02 -30.11
N LYS A 44 5.20 0.04 -29.33
CA LYS A 44 3.89 0.69 -29.13
C LYS A 44 2.80 -0.20 -28.54
N GLN A 45 3.18 -1.41 -28.10
CA GLN A 45 2.31 -2.27 -27.32
C GLN A 45 1.95 -1.58 -26.02
N ARG A 46 0.66 -1.58 -25.70
CA ARG A 46 0.11 -0.82 -24.58
C ARG A 46 -0.92 -1.63 -23.81
N SER A 47 -1.05 -1.32 -22.52
CA SER A 47 -2.06 -1.90 -21.65
C SER A 47 -2.53 -0.89 -20.62
N HIS A 48 -3.81 -0.97 -20.25
CA HIS A 48 -4.35 -0.25 -19.09
C HIS A 48 -4.04 -0.98 -17.78
N ASP A 49 -3.82 -2.29 -17.80
CA ASP A 49 -3.41 -3.10 -16.65
C ASP A 49 -1.89 -3.22 -16.55
N PHE A 50 -1.35 -3.13 -15.33
CA PHE A 50 0.10 -3.13 -15.09
C PHE A 50 0.73 -4.53 -15.21
N ASN A 51 0.05 -5.58 -14.75
CA ASN A 51 0.57 -6.95 -14.86
C ASN A 51 0.58 -7.40 -16.33
N LEU A 52 -0.50 -7.10 -17.06
CA LEU A 52 -0.56 -7.38 -18.49
C LEU A 52 0.52 -6.60 -19.26
N PHE A 53 0.81 -5.35 -18.87
CA PHE A 53 1.88 -4.55 -19.46
C PHE A 53 3.28 -5.17 -19.29
N LEU A 54 3.61 -5.64 -18.08
CA LEU A 54 4.87 -6.32 -17.80
C LEU A 54 4.96 -7.69 -18.49
N GLY A 55 3.83 -8.36 -18.71
CA GLY A 55 3.75 -9.63 -19.44
C GLY A 55 3.90 -9.53 -20.96
N ILE A 56 3.99 -8.33 -21.53
CA ILE A 56 4.17 -8.14 -22.98
C ILE A 56 5.56 -8.65 -23.38
N PRO A 57 5.68 -9.60 -24.34
CA PRO A 57 6.96 -10.15 -24.72
C PRO A 57 7.88 -9.09 -25.31
N GLY A 58 9.18 -9.16 -24.98
CA GLY A 58 10.20 -8.23 -25.46
C GLY A 58 10.21 -8.11 -26.98
N CYS A 59 10.31 -6.87 -27.48
CA CYS A 59 10.20 -6.55 -28.90
C CYS A 59 11.55 -6.41 -29.63
N THR A 60 12.63 -6.19 -28.87
CA THR A 60 13.98 -5.91 -29.36
C THR A 60 14.92 -7.04 -28.96
N THR A 61 15.91 -7.33 -29.80
CA THR A 61 16.91 -8.36 -29.56
C THR A 61 18.30 -7.77 -29.31
N GLY A 62 19.14 -8.47 -28.56
CA GLY A 62 20.52 -8.06 -28.29
C GLY A 62 21.26 -9.02 -27.36
N LYS A 63 22.36 -8.57 -26.77
CA LYS A 63 23.09 -9.32 -25.74
C LYS A 63 22.47 -9.11 -24.36
N HIS A 64 22.48 -10.13 -23.52
CA HIS A 64 22.16 -9.97 -22.10
C HIS A 64 23.16 -9.01 -21.43
N THR A 65 22.71 -8.30 -20.41
CA THR A 65 23.56 -7.40 -19.61
C THR A 65 23.17 -7.48 -18.14
N THR A 66 24.13 -7.29 -17.26
CA THR A 66 23.95 -7.10 -15.83
C THR A 66 23.74 -5.63 -15.46
N GLU A 67 23.81 -4.71 -16.43
CA GLU A 67 23.57 -3.29 -16.18
C GLU A 67 22.09 -2.95 -16.32
N LYS A 68 21.55 -2.23 -15.32
CA LYS A 68 20.17 -1.75 -15.35
C LYS A 68 20.05 -0.64 -16.41
N PRO A 69 19.16 -0.78 -17.42
CA PRO A 69 18.99 0.26 -18.41
C PRO A 69 18.47 1.53 -17.75
N VAL A 70 19.15 2.65 -18.00
CA VAL A 70 18.73 3.98 -17.51
C VAL A 70 17.50 4.43 -18.30
N THR A 71 16.32 4.19 -17.76
CA THR A 71 15.09 4.76 -18.31
C THR A 71 15.09 6.26 -18.05
N LYS A 72 15.34 7.06 -19.09
CA LYS A 72 15.15 8.52 -19.02
C LYS A 72 13.68 8.79 -18.71
N ALA A 73 13.38 9.26 -17.51
CA ALA A 73 12.07 9.82 -17.20
C ALA A 73 11.87 11.06 -18.09
N VAL A 74 11.14 10.90 -19.19
CA VAL A 74 10.73 12.04 -20.00
C VAL A 74 9.66 12.76 -19.19
N SER A 75 10.09 13.81 -18.48
CA SER A 75 9.21 14.83 -17.92
C SER A 75 8.27 15.30 -19.02
N SER A 76 7.02 14.89 -18.94
CA SER A 76 5.98 15.36 -19.85
C SER A 76 5.76 16.83 -19.52
N GLN A 77 6.37 17.72 -20.32
CA GLN A 77 6.08 19.14 -20.31
C GLN A 77 4.59 19.33 -20.63
N LYS A 78 3.77 19.54 -19.59
CA LYS A 78 2.38 19.96 -19.77
C LYS A 78 2.36 21.42 -20.20
N LYS A 79 1.97 21.65 -21.45
CA LYS A 79 1.54 22.96 -21.95
C LYS A 79 0.23 23.33 -21.23
N PRO A 80 0.11 24.49 -20.57
CA PRO A 80 -1.12 24.87 -19.88
C PRO A 80 -2.20 25.23 -20.90
N THR A 81 -3.38 24.61 -20.75
CA THR A 81 -4.63 25.03 -21.40
C THR A 81 -5.61 25.46 -20.31
N PRO A 82 -6.39 26.53 -20.50
CA PRO A 82 -7.11 27.19 -19.43
C PRO A 82 -8.32 26.38 -18.95
N SER A 83 -8.50 26.39 -17.63
CA SER A 83 -9.64 25.84 -16.91
C SER A 83 -10.96 26.45 -17.38
N PRO A 84 -12.02 25.67 -17.64
CA PRO A 84 -13.37 26.18 -17.56
C PRO A 84 -13.84 26.14 -16.10
N SER A 85 -14.05 27.32 -15.55
CA SER A 85 -14.85 27.56 -14.35
C SER A 85 -16.32 27.27 -14.65
N ILE A 86 -16.99 26.41 -13.88
CA ILE A 86 -18.45 26.39 -13.68
C ILE A 86 -18.66 25.84 -12.26
N ALA A 87 -18.90 26.73 -11.29
CA ALA A 87 -20.21 27.07 -10.75
C ALA A 87 -20.87 25.88 -10.01
N ASN A 88 -20.68 25.90 -8.70
CA ASN A 88 -21.39 25.09 -7.73
C ASN A 88 -22.86 25.56 -7.73
N ASN A 89 -23.77 24.76 -8.27
CA ASN A 89 -25.19 25.01 -8.11
C ASN A 89 -25.86 23.73 -7.60
N GLN A 90 -26.36 23.83 -6.38
CA GLN A 90 -27.14 22.80 -5.72
C GLN A 90 -28.40 22.57 -6.54
N THR A 91 -28.65 21.32 -6.95
CA THR A 91 -29.99 20.92 -7.36
C THR A 91 -30.15 19.44 -7.04
N ASN A 92 -31.14 19.14 -6.19
CA ASN A 92 -31.57 17.78 -5.86
C ASN A 92 -32.13 17.11 -7.12
N SER A 93 -31.28 16.54 -7.95
CA SER A 93 -31.70 15.74 -9.11
C SER A 93 -31.81 14.27 -8.73
N SER A 94 -32.90 13.65 -9.19
CA SER A 94 -33.16 12.23 -8.96
C SER A 94 -32.17 11.32 -9.71
N LYS A 95 -31.91 10.14 -9.15
CA LYS A 95 -30.97 9.10 -9.65
C LYS A 95 -31.16 8.72 -11.14
N LEU A 96 -32.32 9.03 -11.74
CA LEU A 96 -32.66 8.75 -13.13
C LEU A 96 -32.04 9.73 -14.14
N ASP A 97 -31.72 10.96 -13.72
CA ASP A 97 -31.19 12.00 -14.61
C ASP A 97 -29.65 12.04 -14.63
N CYS A 98 -29.00 11.38 -13.68
CA CYS A 98 -27.55 11.30 -13.65
C CYS A 98 -27.03 10.28 -14.68
N SER A 99 -26.41 10.76 -15.77
CA SER A 99 -25.83 9.94 -16.84
C SER A 99 -24.95 8.81 -16.31
N ARG A 100 -24.12 9.08 -15.29
CA ARG A 100 -23.23 8.08 -14.67
C ARG A 100 -23.98 6.98 -13.92
N CYS A 101 -25.00 7.34 -13.14
CA CYS A 101 -25.72 6.36 -12.33
C CYS A 101 -26.72 5.55 -13.20
N ARG A 102 -27.27 6.12 -14.29
CA ARG A 102 -28.06 5.38 -15.31
C ARG A 102 -27.25 4.28 -16.00
N GLN A 103 -25.95 4.49 -16.17
CA GLN A 103 -25.03 3.52 -16.78
C GLN A 103 -24.55 2.43 -15.82
N GLY A 104 -25.08 2.40 -14.58
CA GLY A 104 -24.74 1.38 -13.58
C GLY A 104 -23.44 1.65 -12.81
N PHE A 105 -22.82 2.83 -12.98
CA PHE A 105 -21.63 3.22 -12.24
C PHE A 105 -21.98 3.96 -10.94
N PHE A 106 -21.18 3.72 -9.91
CA PHE A 106 -21.35 4.36 -8.60
C PHE A 106 -20.93 5.84 -8.65
N CYS A 107 -21.71 6.71 -8.02
CA CYS A 107 -21.57 8.17 -8.05
C CYS A 107 -21.66 8.73 -6.61
N SER A 108 -20.78 9.68 -6.25
CA SER A 108 -20.64 10.18 -4.87
C SER A 108 -21.87 10.91 -4.33
N ASP A 109 -22.73 11.44 -5.21
CA ASP A 109 -23.90 12.25 -4.84
C ASP A 109 -25.15 11.42 -4.52
N HIS A 110 -25.26 10.20 -5.07
CA HIS A 110 -26.46 9.35 -4.92
C HIS A 110 -26.15 7.97 -4.33
N GLY A 111 -24.98 7.84 -3.71
CA GLY A 111 -24.45 6.59 -3.18
C GLY A 111 -25.02 6.21 -1.82
N SER A 112 -26.35 6.21 -1.63
CA SER A 112 -26.96 5.66 -0.39
C SER A 112 -28.43 5.26 -0.54
N GLN A 113 -28.76 4.17 0.18
CA GLN A 113 -30.04 3.48 0.40
C GLN A 113 -30.38 2.32 -0.55
N ALA A 114 -30.83 1.14 -0.09
CA ALA A 114 -30.72 0.35 1.15
C ALA A 114 -31.55 -0.91 0.86
N LYS A 115 -31.09 -2.12 1.22
CA LYS A 115 -32.00 -3.24 1.50
C LYS A 115 -31.52 -4.05 2.69
N LEU A 116 -32.29 -3.88 3.75
CA LEU A 116 -32.38 -4.59 5.02
C LEU A 116 -32.96 -6.01 4.81
N VAL A 117 -32.30 -7.07 5.29
CA VAL A 117 -32.95 -8.33 5.70
C VAL A 117 -32.16 -9.00 6.84
N LYS A 118 -32.82 -9.16 7.99
CA LYS A 118 -32.66 -10.23 9.02
C LYS A 118 -34.11 -10.73 9.31
N PRO A 119 -34.40 -11.83 10.02
CA PRO A 119 -33.56 -12.87 10.65
C PRO A 119 -34.05 -14.33 10.38
N VAL A 120 -33.22 -15.36 10.59
CA VAL A 120 -33.70 -16.73 10.94
C VAL A 120 -32.73 -17.42 11.91
N VAL A 121 -33.27 -17.85 13.05
CA VAL A 121 -32.78 -18.82 14.05
C VAL A 121 -33.95 -19.83 14.18
N PRO A 122 -33.78 -21.17 14.26
CA PRO A 122 -33.67 -21.89 15.57
C PRO A 122 -33.02 -23.32 15.47
N PRO A 123 -33.14 -24.24 16.47
CA PRO A 123 -32.48 -24.26 17.79
C PRO A 123 -31.87 -25.68 18.11
N PRO A 124 -31.78 -26.18 19.38
CA PRO A 124 -30.54 -26.59 20.05
C PRO A 124 -30.35 -28.11 20.18
N SER A 125 -29.18 -28.55 20.64
CA SER A 125 -29.03 -29.83 21.34
C SER A 125 -27.89 -29.75 22.37
N GLU A 126 -28.28 -29.91 23.63
CA GLU A 126 -27.46 -30.25 24.80
C GLU A 126 -26.84 -31.66 24.55
N SER A 127 -25.76 -32.15 25.15
CA SER A 127 -25.12 -31.89 26.44
C SER A 127 -23.79 -32.68 26.53
N ASN A 128 -22.92 -32.24 27.45
CA ASN A 128 -21.90 -32.99 28.22
C ASN A 128 -20.65 -33.57 27.52
N ALA A 129 -19.47 -33.09 27.92
CA ALA A 129 -18.58 -33.77 28.89
C ALA A 129 -17.20 -33.09 28.98
N ASP A 130 -16.81 -32.77 30.20
CA ASP A 130 -15.48 -32.37 30.66
C ASP A 130 -14.33 -33.16 30.04
N VAL A 131 -13.30 -32.46 29.55
CA VAL A 131 -11.89 -32.88 29.70
C VAL A 131 -11.01 -31.63 29.75
N GLU A 132 -10.36 -31.42 30.89
CA GLU A 132 -9.25 -30.50 31.09
C GLU A 132 -8.21 -30.60 29.95
N LYS A 133 -7.87 -29.46 29.35
CA LYS A 133 -6.56 -29.30 28.75
C LYS A 133 -6.05 -27.89 28.98
N SER A 134 -5.40 -27.75 30.13
CA SER A 134 -4.56 -26.62 30.51
C SER A 134 -3.62 -26.25 29.37
N THR A 135 -3.95 -25.17 28.67
CA THR A 135 -2.99 -24.44 27.83
C THR A 135 -2.07 -23.66 28.76
N PRO A 136 -0.73 -23.73 28.59
CA PRO A 136 0.19 -23.01 29.46
C PRO A 136 -0.01 -21.50 29.30
N ALA A 137 -0.18 -20.83 30.43
CA ALA A 137 -0.20 -19.38 30.54
C ALA A 137 1.03 -18.76 29.83
N PRO A 138 0.90 -17.59 29.18
CA PRO A 138 2.05 -16.91 28.62
C PRO A 138 3.02 -16.59 29.76
N ALA A 139 4.26 -17.04 29.60
CA ALA A 139 5.33 -16.84 30.56
C ALA A 139 5.41 -15.34 30.91
N LYS A 140 5.09 -15.00 32.17
CA LYS A 140 5.35 -13.69 32.73
C LYS A 140 6.86 -13.48 32.66
N LYS A 141 7.34 -12.73 31.66
CA LYS A 141 8.73 -12.29 31.61
C LYS A 141 8.98 -11.54 32.92
N ILE A 142 9.94 -12.01 33.71
CA ILE A 142 10.40 -11.30 34.90
C ILE A 142 11.13 -10.07 34.37
N ILE A 143 10.42 -8.95 34.25
CA ILE A 143 10.99 -7.69 33.79
C ILE A 143 11.73 -7.10 35.00
N ASN A 144 13.04 -7.00 34.93
CA ASN A 144 13.83 -6.30 35.95
C ASN A 144 13.48 -4.81 35.86
N LEU A 145 12.99 -4.24 36.97
CA LEU A 145 12.46 -2.86 37.03
C LEU A 145 13.44 -1.77 36.55
N ASN A 146 14.74 -2.08 36.57
CA ASN A 146 15.83 -1.18 36.19
C ASN A 146 16.37 -1.41 34.77
N ASP A 147 15.95 -2.48 34.09
CA ASP A 147 16.49 -2.79 32.77
C ASP A 147 15.94 -1.82 31.73
N PRO A 148 16.81 -1.20 30.91
CA PRO A 148 16.38 -0.34 29.82
C PRO A 148 15.68 -1.17 28.76
N GLN A 149 14.46 -0.80 28.39
CA GLN A 149 13.66 -1.39 27.33
C GLN A 149 13.36 -0.34 26.25
N ILE A 150 13.15 -0.75 25.01
CA ILE A 150 12.81 0.18 23.92
C ILE A 150 11.30 0.17 23.71
N CYS A 151 10.66 1.34 23.78
CA CYS A 151 9.25 1.49 23.51
C CYS A 151 8.95 1.25 22.02
N ARG A 152 8.04 0.31 21.75
CA ARG A 152 7.56 -0.04 20.41
C ARG A 152 6.21 0.61 20.06
N ASN A 153 5.68 1.47 20.93
CA ASN A 153 4.53 2.29 20.57
C ASN A 153 4.87 3.19 19.37
N LYS A 154 3.93 3.33 18.45
CA LYS A 154 4.13 4.02 17.18
C LYS A 154 4.34 5.51 17.40
N GLY A 155 5.47 6.05 16.93
CA GLY A 155 5.87 7.44 17.18
C GLY A 155 6.63 7.67 18.49
N CYS A 156 6.91 6.65 19.29
CA CYS A 156 7.72 6.78 20.51
C CYS A 156 9.20 6.40 20.29
N GLY A 157 9.52 5.11 20.17
CA GLY A 157 10.89 4.62 19.95
C GLY A 157 11.91 4.87 21.08
N LYS A 158 11.48 5.48 22.20
CA LYS A 158 12.38 5.87 23.30
C LYS A 158 12.76 4.67 24.17
N THR A 159 13.98 4.69 24.71
CA THR A 159 14.39 3.77 25.76
C THR A 159 13.80 4.21 27.10
N PHE A 160 13.13 3.32 27.80
CA PHE A 160 12.48 3.56 29.09
C PHE A 160 12.86 2.48 30.10
N LYS A 161 12.71 2.79 31.38
CA LYS A 161 12.80 1.84 32.48
C LYS A 161 11.43 1.70 33.12
N GLU A 162 11.07 0.51 33.58
CA GLU A 162 9.74 0.28 34.15
C GLU A 162 9.51 1.11 35.43
N LYS A 163 10.57 1.40 36.20
CA LYS A 163 10.47 2.28 37.38
C LYS A 163 10.03 3.72 37.08
N ASP A 164 10.29 4.22 35.87
CA ASP A 164 9.97 5.59 35.45
C ASP A 164 8.73 5.61 34.52
N ASN A 165 8.19 4.42 34.18
CA ASN A 165 7.03 4.25 33.34
C ASN A 165 5.76 4.62 34.12
N HIS A 166 4.90 5.41 33.50
CA HIS A 166 3.65 5.89 34.09
C HIS A 166 2.67 6.24 32.97
N GLU A 167 1.41 6.54 33.33
CA GLU A 167 0.31 6.74 32.38
C GLU A 167 0.47 7.90 31.38
N SER A 168 1.45 8.78 31.57
CA SER A 168 1.77 9.88 30.65
C SER A 168 3.21 9.87 30.15
N ALA A 169 3.97 8.80 30.39
CA ALA A 169 5.39 8.72 30.05
C ALA A 169 5.62 8.65 28.53
N CYS A 170 4.73 7.97 27.82
CA CYS A 170 4.81 7.71 26.40
C CYS A 170 3.81 8.57 25.63
N GLU A 171 4.31 9.33 24.66
CA GLU A 171 3.49 9.98 23.63
C GLU A 171 3.55 9.13 22.36
N TYR A 172 2.40 8.68 21.85
CA TYR A 172 2.32 7.76 20.71
C TYR A 172 0.99 7.83 19.96
N HIS A 173 0.92 7.11 18.84
CA HIS A 173 -0.29 6.88 18.03
C HIS A 173 -0.86 5.47 18.29
N PRO A 174 -2.03 5.33 18.94
CA PRO A 174 -2.63 4.02 19.21
C PRO A 174 -3.26 3.38 17.97
N GLY A 175 -3.53 4.18 16.93
CA GLY A 175 -4.18 3.71 15.71
C GLY A 175 -3.23 3.00 14.73
N PRO A 176 -3.76 2.20 13.79
CA PRO A 176 -3.02 1.80 12.60
C PRO A 176 -2.69 3.01 11.71
N ALA A 177 -1.59 2.92 10.96
CA ALA A 177 -1.30 3.86 9.88
C ALA A 177 -2.32 3.62 8.74
N VAL A 178 -2.80 4.70 8.14
CA VAL A 178 -3.81 4.70 7.09
C VAL A 178 -3.20 5.31 5.82
N PHE A 179 -3.35 4.59 4.71
CA PHE A 179 -2.83 5.01 3.40
C PHE A 179 -3.99 5.01 2.39
N HIS A 180 -4.56 6.19 2.11
CA HIS A 180 -5.67 6.35 1.15
C HIS A 180 -5.45 7.57 0.26
N ASP A 181 -5.77 7.44 -1.03
CA ASP A 181 -5.71 8.52 -2.03
C ASP A 181 -4.39 9.32 -2.04
N ARG A 182 -3.25 8.61 -1.97
CA ARG A 182 -1.89 9.20 -1.85
C ARG A 182 -1.65 10.04 -0.60
N MET A 183 -2.57 10.00 0.36
CA MET A 183 -2.40 10.56 1.69
C MET A 183 -2.00 9.48 2.69
N ARG A 184 -1.22 9.88 3.70
CA ARG A 184 -0.72 9.04 4.78
C ARG A 184 -1.12 9.67 6.10
N GLY A 185 -1.58 8.88 7.05
CA GLY A 185 -2.03 9.39 8.35
C GLY A 185 -2.18 8.28 9.37
N TRP A 186 -2.70 8.61 10.53
CA TRP A 186 -2.94 7.66 11.61
C TRP A 186 -4.42 7.56 11.91
N LYS A 187 -5.00 6.36 12.04
CA LYS A 187 -6.45 6.23 12.33
C LYS A 187 -6.87 6.86 13.66
N CYS A 188 -5.93 7.07 14.58
CA CYS A 188 -6.17 7.69 15.88
C CYS A 188 -6.23 9.22 15.85
N CYS A 189 -5.79 9.87 14.77
CA CYS A 189 -5.92 11.31 14.59
C CYS A 189 -6.15 11.63 13.10
N ASP A 190 -7.12 12.48 12.79
CA ASP A 190 -7.54 12.79 11.41
C ASP A 190 -6.52 13.68 10.64
N ILE A 191 -5.23 13.52 10.94
CA ILE A 191 -4.11 14.21 10.31
C ILE A 191 -3.63 13.36 9.13
N HIS A 192 -3.69 13.95 7.95
CA HIS A 192 -3.31 13.31 6.70
C HIS A 192 -2.35 14.18 5.92
N VAL A 193 -1.20 13.61 5.55
CA VAL A 193 -0.11 14.30 4.86
C VAL A 193 0.14 13.67 3.50
N LYS A 194 0.69 14.45 2.58
CA LYS A 194 0.97 13.98 1.22
C LYS A 194 2.36 13.39 1.10
N GLU A 195 3.33 13.82 1.91
CA GLU A 195 4.71 13.33 1.85
C GLU A 195 4.96 12.25 2.90
N PHE A 196 5.96 11.39 2.65
CA PHE A 196 6.27 10.29 3.57
C PHE A 196 7.07 10.77 4.78
N ASP A 197 8.01 11.69 4.58
CA ASP A 197 8.79 12.27 5.68
C ASP A 197 7.88 13.03 6.65
N GLU A 198 6.95 13.82 6.11
CA GLU A 198 5.93 14.52 6.91
C GLU A 198 5.06 13.54 7.72
N PHE A 199 4.86 12.30 7.24
CA PHE A 199 4.10 11.28 7.95
C PHE A 199 4.86 10.74 9.18
N MET A 200 6.17 10.60 9.06
CA MET A 200 7.02 10.19 10.18
C MET A 200 7.10 11.27 11.26
N ASP A 201 6.98 12.54 10.86
CA ASP A 201 6.99 13.70 11.76
C ASP A 201 5.62 14.06 12.35
N ILE A 202 4.54 13.31 12.03
CA ILE A 202 3.22 13.57 12.61
C ILE A 202 3.29 13.45 14.13
N PRO A 203 2.98 14.52 14.88
CA PRO A 203 3.12 14.53 16.33
C PRO A 203 2.18 13.47 16.95
N PRO A 204 2.64 12.74 17.97
CA PRO A 204 1.84 11.76 18.68
C PRO A 204 0.56 12.37 19.25
N CYS A 205 -0.56 11.65 19.14
CA CYS A 205 -1.87 12.18 19.56
C CYS A 205 -2.34 11.66 20.93
N THR A 206 -1.66 10.69 21.54
CA THR A 206 -2.10 10.05 22.80
C THR A 206 -0.95 9.92 23.78
N LYS A 207 -1.26 10.03 25.08
CA LYS A 207 -0.35 9.75 26.20
C LYS A 207 -0.71 8.43 26.86
N GLY A 208 0.30 7.68 27.28
CA GLY A 208 0.10 6.38 27.92
C GLY A 208 1.38 5.82 28.51
N TRP A 209 1.33 4.54 28.83
CA TRP A 209 2.46 3.75 29.27
C TRP A 209 3.36 3.39 28.08
N HIS A 210 4.67 3.36 28.29
CA HIS A 210 5.56 2.74 27.33
C HIS A 210 5.28 1.24 27.25
N ASN A 211 5.35 0.69 26.03
CA ASN A 211 5.18 -0.72 25.79
C ASN A 211 6.30 -1.25 24.90
N ALA A 212 7.04 -2.25 25.37
CA ALA A 212 8.11 -2.91 24.62
C ALA A 212 7.61 -4.02 23.68
N ASP A 213 6.41 -4.54 23.91
CA ASP A 213 5.78 -5.63 23.13
C ASP A 213 4.27 -5.32 22.91
N PRO A 214 3.91 -4.28 22.13
CA PRO A 214 2.51 -4.06 21.77
C PRO A 214 2.01 -5.20 20.88
N GLU A 215 0.92 -5.85 21.27
CA GLU A 215 0.25 -6.85 20.42
C GLU A 215 -0.12 -6.18 19.08
N SER A 216 0.28 -6.83 17.98
CA SER A 216 0.22 -6.29 16.61
C SER A 216 -1.16 -6.45 15.98
#